data_AF-A0A945D9C4-F1
#
_entry.id   AF-A0A945D9C4-F1
#
_cell.length_a   1.000
_cell.length_b   1.000
_cell.length_c   1.000
_cell.angle_alpha   90.00
_cell.angle_beta   90.00
_cell.angle_gamma   90.00
#
_symmetry.space_group_name_H-M   'P 1'
#
loop_
_entity.id
_entity.type
_entity.pdbx_description
1 polymer ?
#
loop_
_entity_poly.entity_id
_entity_poly.type
_entity_poly.pdbx_seq_one_letter_code
_entity_poly.pdbx_strand_id
1 'polypeptide(L)'
;MHQILQKKIEKFYELKQAGQLLPEKEKALPVLTDLLDLLEKGHIRVAEPKQGVWQVNKWVKKGILLAFVLGDNRIYQDTPVTWFIDKDTVPLRKVGLEEGVRVVPPAAGLRRGSYAGPGCVFMSPAYANIGAYIDANTMVEGLAGSCCQVGQHCHLSAGTVIGGVLDPIEAGPVIIGDYVLLGENSGVTQGTRLGNLVTLASGVHISRATAVLDPVNKVAYTNKGTAALIETKNGNLKFFSVGELIQEKDDSYGPQIPAGALIIPGVAISSTGTLKQAPLITKYIQKPEERAYALEEALRQ
;
A
#
# COMPACT_ATOMS: atom_id res chain seq x y z
N MET A 1 20.46 -11.22 -15.73
CA MET A 1 19.08 -11.58 -16.12
C MET A 1 18.14 -10.36 -16.08
N HIS A 2 17.98 -9.67 -14.94
CA HIS A 2 17.00 -8.55 -14.81
C HIS A 2 17.24 -7.38 -15.78
N GLN A 3 18.49 -7.01 -16.07
CA GLN A 3 18.80 -5.93 -17.03
C GLN A 3 18.34 -6.24 -18.47
N ILE A 4 18.36 -7.51 -18.89
CA ILE A 4 17.88 -7.92 -20.23
C ILE A 4 16.36 -7.81 -20.28
N LEU A 5 15.68 -8.31 -19.25
CA LEU A 5 14.22 -8.23 -19.14
C LEU A 5 13.76 -6.76 -19.12
N GLN A 6 14.41 -5.91 -18.32
CA GLN A 6 14.12 -4.48 -18.26
C GLN A 6 14.18 -3.83 -19.65
N LYS A 7 15.26 -4.04 -20.40
CA LYS A 7 15.41 -3.48 -21.77
C LYS A 7 14.29 -3.94 -22.70
N LYS A 8 13.88 -5.22 -22.62
CA LYS A 8 12.78 -5.74 -23.43
C LYS A 8 11.43 -5.10 -23.06
N ILE A 9 11.15 -4.95 -21.75
CA ILE A 9 9.94 -4.29 -21.26
C ILE A 9 9.90 -2.83 -21.69
N GLU A 10 11.01 -2.11 -21.58
CA GLU A 10 11.11 -0.72 -22.03
C GLU A 10 10.84 -0.59 -23.53
N LYS A 11 11.44 -1.46 -24.36
CA LYS A 11 11.17 -1.51 -25.80
C LYS A 11 9.69 -1.73 -26.12
N PHE A 12 9.03 -2.70 -25.48
CA PHE A 12 7.60 -2.94 -25.72
C PHE A 12 6.72 -1.80 -25.19
N TYR A 13 7.14 -1.13 -24.11
CA TYR A 13 6.43 0.04 -23.62
C TYR A 13 6.54 1.23 -24.57
N GLU A 14 7.68 1.44 -25.21
CA GLU A 14 7.83 2.45 -26.27
C GLU A 14 6.93 2.12 -27.47
N LEU A 15 6.87 0.85 -27.89
CA LEU A 15 5.92 0.42 -28.93
C LEU A 15 4.47 0.65 -28.51
N LYS A 16 4.12 0.47 -27.23
CA LYS A 16 2.79 0.82 -26.69
C LYS A 16 2.51 2.31 -26.87
N GLN A 17 3.47 3.17 -26.53
CA GLN A 17 3.31 4.62 -26.66
C GLN A 17 3.18 5.06 -28.12
N ALA A 18 3.86 4.37 -29.04
CA ALA A 18 3.74 4.60 -30.49
C ALA A 18 2.49 3.97 -31.14
N GLY A 19 1.65 3.25 -30.38
CA GLY A 19 0.49 2.53 -30.93
C GLY A 19 0.85 1.28 -31.76
N GLN A 20 2.07 0.76 -31.62
CA GLN A 20 2.65 -0.31 -32.42
C GLN A 20 2.86 -1.61 -31.63
N LEU A 21 2.31 -1.73 -30.42
CA LEU A 21 2.50 -2.91 -29.57
C LEU A 21 1.75 -4.15 -30.08
N LEU A 22 0.50 -4.02 -30.51
CA LEU A 22 -0.35 -5.17 -30.85
C LEU A 22 0.19 -6.04 -31.99
N PRO A 23 0.80 -5.49 -33.07
CA PRO A 23 1.50 -6.29 -34.07
C PRO A 23 2.64 -7.16 -33.50
N GLU A 24 3.20 -6.77 -32.36
CA GLU A 24 4.29 -7.47 -31.67
C GLU A 24 3.81 -8.31 -30.48
N LYS A 25 2.49 -8.52 -30.33
CA LYS A 25 1.87 -9.20 -29.19
C LYS A 25 2.48 -10.58 -28.91
N GLU A 26 2.63 -11.42 -29.92
CA GLU A 26 3.22 -12.76 -29.78
C GLU A 26 4.65 -12.74 -29.23
N LYS A 27 5.44 -11.70 -29.55
CA LYS A 27 6.80 -11.54 -29.01
C LYS A 27 6.81 -10.91 -27.62
N ALA A 28 5.80 -10.11 -27.29
CA ALA A 28 5.68 -9.42 -26.02
C ALA A 28 5.15 -10.33 -24.90
N LEU A 29 4.25 -11.28 -25.22
CA LEU A 29 3.61 -12.17 -24.23
C LEU A 29 4.60 -13.02 -23.41
N PRO A 30 5.65 -13.65 -23.99
CA PRO A 30 6.65 -14.37 -23.20
C PRO A 30 7.42 -13.45 -22.25
N VAL A 31 7.74 -12.23 -22.69
CA VAL A 31 8.46 -11.24 -21.87
C VAL A 31 7.60 -10.73 -20.72
N LEU A 32 6.30 -10.54 -20.96
CA LEU A 32 5.33 -10.25 -19.91
C LEU A 32 5.23 -11.41 -18.92
N THR A 33 5.21 -12.65 -19.41
CA THR A 33 5.16 -13.85 -18.57
C THR A 33 6.37 -13.90 -17.63
N ASP A 34 7.58 -13.71 -18.15
CA ASP A 34 8.81 -13.64 -17.33
C ASP A 34 8.73 -12.57 -16.24
N LEU A 35 8.19 -11.39 -16.56
CA LEU A 35 8.00 -10.31 -15.58
C LEU A 35 7.03 -10.72 -14.47
N LEU A 36 5.86 -11.25 -14.82
CA LEU A 36 4.84 -11.64 -13.86
C LEU A 36 5.32 -12.77 -12.97
N ASP A 37 6.03 -13.75 -13.52
CA ASP A 37 6.59 -14.87 -12.77
C ASP A 37 7.68 -14.42 -11.78
N LEU A 38 8.51 -13.43 -12.15
CA LEU A 38 9.49 -12.85 -11.23
C LEU A 38 8.85 -11.98 -10.14
N LEU A 39 7.76 -11.27 -10.47
CA LEU A 39 6.95 -10.55 -9.48
C LEU A 39 6.36 -11.52 -8.46
N GLU A 40 5.76 -12.62 -8.93
CA GLU A 40 5.12 -13.63 -8.07
C GLU A 40 6.09 -14.40 -7.19
N LYS A 41 7.37 -14.49 -7.60
CA LYS A 41 8.45 -15.06 -6.80
C LYS A 41 9.12 -14.05 -5.86
N GLY A 42 8.69 -12.78 -5.87
CA GLY A 42 9.30 -11.71 -5.09
C GLY A 42 10.73 -11.35 -5.53
N HIS A 43 11.21 -11.86 -6.67
CA HIS A 43 12.56 -11.59 -7.18
C HIS A 43 12.72 -10.18 -7.73
N ILE A 44 11.60 -9.57 -8.14
CA ILE A 44 11.49 -8.15 -8.46
C ILE A 44 10.26 -7.59 -7.75
N ARG A 45 10.28 -6.30 -7.48
CA ARG A 45 9.18 -5.58 -6.84
C ARG A 45 9.04 -4.17 -7.38
N VAL A 46 7.84 -3.60 -7.26
CA VAL A 46 7.52 -2.29 -7.87
C VAL A 46 8.25 -1.14 -7.19
N ALA A 47 8.49 -1.21 -5.88
CA ALA A 47 9.37 -0.30 -5.18
C ALA A 47 10.18 -1.06 -4.14
N GLU A 48 11.40 -0.61 -3.88
CA GLU A 48 12.31 -1.24 -2.91
C GLU A 48 13.11 -0.16 -2.17
N PRO A 49 13.49 -0.40 -0.89
CA PRO A 49 14.38 0.50 -0.17
C PRO A 49 15.81 0.38 -0.73
N LYS A 50 16.37 1.50 -1.19
CA LYS A 50 17.78 1.64 -1.56
C LYS A 50 18.40 2.70 -0.67
N GLN A 51 19.39 2.30 0.12
CA GLN A 51 20.08 3.19 1.07
C GLN A 51 19.09 3.90 2.03
N GLY A 52 18.05 3.18 2.47
CA GLY A 52 17.02 3.72 3.38
C GLY A 52 15.93 4.56 2.70
N VAL A 53 16.02 4.80 1.38
CA VAL A 53 15.02 5.56 0.62
C VAL A 53 14.26 4.63 -0.32
N TRP A 54 12.93 4.71 -0.32
CA TRP A 54 12.12 3.95 -1.26
C TRP A 54 12.29 4.48 -2.68
N GLN A 55 12.67 3.58 -3.60
CA GLN A 55 12.80 3.89 -5.02
C GLN A 55 11.83 3.06 -5.84
N VAL A 56 11.16 3.71 -6.80
CA VAL A 56 10.21 3.06 -7.71
C VAL A 56 10.95 2.43 -8.89
N ASN A 57 10.73 1.13 -9.10
CA ASN A 57 11.18 0.41 -10.29
C ASN A 57 10.21 0.65 -11.44
N LYS A 58 10.34 1.82 -12.09
CA LYS A 58 9.43 2.30 -13.16
C LYS A 58 9.19 1.29 -14.28
N TRP A 59 10.23 0.55 -14.67
CA TRP A 59 10.13 -0.46 -15.74
C TRP A 59 9.17 -1.60 -15.36
N VAL A 60 9.06 -1.94 -14.08
CA VAL A 60 8.10 -2.95 -13.59
C VAL A 60 6.67 -2.45 -13.78
N LYS A 61 6.39 -1.18 -13.43
CA LYS A 61 5.07 -0.56 -13.67
C LYS A 61 4.73 -0.51 -15.16
N LYS A 62 5.70 -0.13 -16.01
CA LYS A 62 5.56 -0.18 -17.47
C LYS A 62 5.16 -1.58 -17.94
N GLY A 63 5.83 -2.62 -17.41
CA GLY A 63 5.52 -4.00 -17.71
C GLY A 63 4.13 -4.44 -17.26
N ILE A 64 3.70 -4.06 -16.05
CA ILE A 64 2.33 -4.31 -15.56
C ILE A 64 1.30 -3.62 -16.48
N LEU A 65 1.56 -2.40 -16.95
CA LEU A 65 0.70 -1.70 -17.88
C LEU A 65 0.61 -2.40 -19.26
N LEU A 66 1.67 -3.08 -19.70
CA LEU A 66 1.63 -3.90 -20.91
C LEU A 66 0.64 -5.07 -20.76
N ALA A 67 0.52 -5.66 -19.57
CA ALA A 67 -0.38 -6.78 -19.31
C ALA A 67 -1.83 -6.47 -19.73
N PHE A 68 -2.30 -5.27 -19.41
CA PHE A 68 -3.66 -4.86 -19.74
C PHE A 68 -3.87 -4.60 -21.24
N VAL A 69 -2.85 -4.15 -21.96
CA VAL A 69 -2.98 -3.92 -23.41
C VAL A 69 -2.85 -5.22 -24.19
N LEU A 70 -1.96 -6.11 -23.76
CA LEU A 70 -1.69 -7.38 -24.44
C LEU A 70 -2.77 -8.43 -24.20
N GLY A 71 -3.46 -8.39 -23.06
CA GLY A 71 -4.46 -9.39 -22.69
C GLY A 71 -5.80 -9.18 -23.37
N ASP A 72 -6.44 -10.29 -23.74
CA ASP A 72 -7.81 -10.32 -24.27
C ASP A 72 -8.80 -10.61 -23.15
N ASN A 73 -10.02 -10.09 -23.28
CA ASN A 73 -11.08 -10.41 -22.33
C ASN A 73 -11.46 -11.88 -22.48
N ARG A 74 -11.51 -12.59 -21.36
CA ARG A 74 -11.91 -13.99 -21.28
C ARG A 74 -13.02 -14.15 -20.25
N ILE A 75 -13.97 -15.00 -20.57
CA ILE A 75 -14.98 -15.47 -19.61
C ILE A 75 -14.35 -16.57 -18.76
N TYR A 76 -14.35 -16.38 -17.44
CA TYR A 76 -13.95 -17.37 -16.45
C TYR A 76 -15.21 -17.97 -15.84
N GLN A 77 -15.71 -19.05 -16.43
CA GLN A 77 -16.91 -19.75 -15.96
C GLN A 77 -16.59 -21.07 -15.24
N ASP A 78 -15.40 -21.63 -15.47
CA ASP A 78 -14.95 -22.90 -14.90
C ASP A 78 -14.22 -22.70 -13.56
N THR A 79 -14.69 -21.78 -12.72
CA THR A 79 -14.09 -21.53 -11.39
C THR A 79 -14.95 -22.10 -10.27
N PRO A 80 -14.37 -22.60 -9.16
CA PRO A 80 -15.13 -23.15 -8.05
C PRO A 80 -16.02 -22.16 -7.29
N VAL A 81 -15.92 -20.85 -7.60
CA VAL A 81 -16.54 -19.78 -6.80
C VAL A 81 -17.66 -19.08 -7.58
N THR A 82 -17.39 -18.56 -8.78
CA THR A 82 -18.36 -17.82 -9.61
C THR A 82 -17.89 -17.65 -11.07
N TRP A 83 -18.72 -17.03 -11.92
CA TRP A 83 -18.32 -16.58 -13.25
C TRP A 83 -17.95 -15.09 -13.27
N PHE A 84 -16.96 -14.72 -14.10
CA PHE A 84 -16.57 -13.32 -14.31
C PHE A 84 -15.87 -13.12 -15.67
N ILE A 85 -15.65 -11.86 -16.05
CA ILE A 85 -14.90 -11.48 -17.26
C ILE A 85 -13.71 -10.64 -16.83
N ASP A 86 -12.50 -11.05 -17.20
CA ASP A 86 -11.27 -10.29 -17.00
C ASP A 86 -10.26 -10.64 -18.11
N LYS A 87 -9.10 -9.98 -18.10
CA LYS A 87 -8.03 -10.26 -19.07
C LYS A 87 -7.31 -11.58 -18.75
N ASP A 88 -6.99 -12.32 -19.80
CA ASP A 88 -6.25 -13.59 -19.74
C ASP A 88 -4.79 -13.46 -19.27
N THR A 89 -4.21 -12.26 -19.33
CA THR A 89 -2.87 -11.93 -18.84
C THR A 89 -2.80 -11.64 -17.34
N VAL A 90 -3.94 -11.33 -16.71
CA VAL A 90 -4.02 -11.01 -15.26
C VAL A 90 -5.07 -11.85 -14.52
N PRO A 91 -5.07 -13.19 -14.71
CA PRO A 91 -6.03 -14.07 -14.05
C PRO A 91 -5.85 -14.06 -12.52
N LEU A 92 -6.77 -14.71 -11.82
CA LEU A 92 -6.53 -15.10 -10.43
C LEU A 92 -5.31 -16.03 -10.36
N ARG A 93 -4.35 -15.69 -9.50
CA ARG A 93 -3.13 -16.44 -9.24
C ARG A 93 -3.49 -17.72 -8.46
N LYS A 94 -2.89 -18.83 -8.87
CA LYS A 94 -2.97 -20.11 -8.15
C LYS A 94 -1.74 -20.23 -7.27
N VAL A 95 -1.94 -20.24 -5.96
CA VAL A 95 -0.88 -20.34 -4.95
C VAL A 95 -0.56 -21.82 -4.71
N GLY A 96 0.72 -22.19 -4.80
CA GLY A 96 1.22 -23.54 -4.54
C GLY A 96 1.40 -23.84 -3.05
N LEU A 97 1.42 -25.13 -2.67
CA LEU A 97 1.64 -25.54 -1.28
C LEU A 97 3.04 -25.15 -0.77
N GLU A 98 4.03 -25.21 -1.66
CA GLU A 98 5.42 -24.87 -1.43
C GLU A 98 5.63 -23.40 -1.08
N GLU A 99 4.67 -22.53 -1.40
CA GLU A 99 4.75 -21.10 -1.10
C GLU A 99 4.43 -20.80 0.37
N GLY A 100 3.78 -21.73 1.08
CA GLY A 100 3.43 -21.54 2.49
C GLY A 100 2.42 -20.42 2.74
N VAL A 101 1.63 -20.05 1.73
CA VAL A 101 0.60 -19.00 1.81
C VAL A 101 -0.79 -19.63 1.93
N ARG A 102 -1.60 -19.11 2.85
CA ARG A 102 -2.98 -19.56 3.07
C ARG A 102 -3.97 -18.58 2.46
N VAL A 103 -4.85 -19.07 1.59
CA VAL A 103 -5.93 -18.29 0.96
C VAL A 103 -7.27 -18.87 1.42
N VAL A 104 -8.01 -18.11 2.22
CA VAL A 104 -9.24 -18.59 2.88
C VAL A 104 -10.49 -18.24 2.04
N PRO A 105 -11.30 -19.22 1.62
CA PRO A 105 -12.51 -18.98 0.82
C PRO A 105 -13.61 -18.23 1.62
N PRO A 106 -14.63 -17.65 0.97
CA PRO A 106 -14.90 -17.67 -0.47
C PRO A 106 -14.37 -16.46 -1.27
N ALA A 107 -13.91 -15.39 -0.60
CA ALA A 107 -13.59 -14.12 -1.25
C ALA A 107 -12.16 -13.62 -0.95
N ALA A 108 -11.21 -14.53 -0.74
CA ALA A 108 -9.78 -14.22 -0.71
C ALA A 108 -9.13 -14.54 -2.06
N GLY A 109 -8.31 -13.64 -2.59
CA GLY A 109 -7.67 -13.86 -3.89
C GLY A 109 -6.42 -13.02 -4.12
N LEU A 110 -5.54 -13.53 -4.97
CA LEU A 110 -4.35 -12.83 -5.44
C LEU A 110 -4.42 -12.73 -6.96
N ARG A 111 -4.16 -11.57 -7.54
CA ARG A 111 -4.05 -11.42 -8.99
C ARG A 111 -2.67 -11.89 -9.47
N ARG A 112 -2.59 -12.40 -10.70
CA ARG A 112 -1.30 -12.67 -11.37
C ARG A 112 -0.38 -11.46 -11.28
N GLY A 113 0.89 -11.69 -10.97
CA GLY A 113 1.90 -10.65 -10.76
C GLY A 113 1.89 -10.01 -9.36
N SER A 114 1.25 -10.62 -8.36
CA SER A 114 1.34 -10.23 -6.95
C SER A 114 2.12 -11.25 -6.13
N TYR A 115 2.93 -10.77 -5.18
CA TYR A 115 3.74 -11.58 -4.27
C TYR A 115 3.09 -11.66 -2.89
N ALA A 116 3.15 -12.86 -2.30
CA ALA A 116 2.89 -13.10 -0.89
C ALA A 116 3.98 -14.02 -0.35
N GLY A 117 4.63 -13.60 0.73
CA GLY A 117 5.69 -14.36 1.38
C GLY A 117 5.17 -15.53 2.23
N PRO A 118 6.06 -16.48 2.59
CA PRO A 118 5.68 -17.62 3.42
C PRO A 118 5.01 -17.20 4.74
N GLY A 119 3.99 -17.95 5.16
CA GLY A 119 3.22 -17.68 6.37
C GLY A 119 2.15 -16.61 6.21
N CYS A 120 2.03 -15.95 5.05
CA CYS A 120 0.94 -15.02 4.80
C CYS A 120 -0.43 -15.73 4.85
N VAL A 121 -1.42 -15.01 5.39
CA VAL A 121 -2.81 -15.50 5.47
C VAL A 121 -3.74 -14.44 4.90
N PHE A 122 -4.47 -14.80 3.85
CA PHE A 122 -5.53 -13.99 3.27
C PHE A 122 -6.87 -14.48 3.80
N MET A 123 -7.46 -13.73 4.73
CA MET A 123 -8.76 -14.01 5.31
C MET A 123 -9.87 -13.39 4.45
N SER A 124 -10.96 -14.11 4.24
CA SER A 124 -12.07 -13.60 3.45
C SER A 124 -12.82 -12.48 4.19
N PRO A 125 -13.16 -11.35 3.53
CA PRO A 125 -12.77 -10.97 2.17
C PRO A 125 -11.38 -10.30 2.12
N ALA A 126 -10.53 -10.74 1.20
CA ALA A 126 -9.22 -10.12 0.97
C ALA A 126 -8.81 -10.18 -0.51
N TYR A 127 -8.07 -9.18 -0.98
CA TYR A 127 -7.59 -9.19 -2.35
C TYR A 127 -6.22 -8.53 -2.49
N ALA A 128 -5.24 -9.23 -3.07
CA ALA A 128 -3.99 -8.64 -3.52
C ALA A 128 -4.04 -8.40 -5.03
N ASN A 129 -3.87 -7.14 -5.43
CA ASN A 129 -3.87 -6.76 -6.83
C ASN A 129 -2.45 -6.85 -7.43
N ILE A 130 -2.36 -6.82 -8.75
CA ILE A 130 -1.09 -6.96 -9.49
C ILE A 130 -0.02 -5.97 -9.01
N GLY A 131 1.22 -6.44 -8.86
CA GLY A 131 2.37 -5.69 -8.37
C GLY A 131 2.41 -5.49 -6.85
N ALA A 132 1.37 -5.90 -6.12
CA ALA A 132 1.42 -5.91 -4.66
C ALA A 132 2.52 -6.87 -4.19
N TYR A 133 3.27 -6.44 -3.18
CA TYR A 133 4.29 -7.24 -2.51
C TYR A 133 3.92 -7.30 -1.04
N ILE A 134 3.60 -8.50 -0.54
CA ILE A 134 3.18 -8.71 0.86
C ILE A 134 4.19 -9.67 1.48
N ASP A 135 5.03 -9.16 2.38
CA ASP A 135 6.10 -9.96 2.97
C ASP A 135 5.60 -10.94 4.05
N ALA A 136 6.49 -11.85 4.43
CA ALA A 136 6.21 -13.04 5.23
C ALA A 136 5.41 -12.77 6.51
N ASN A 137 4.64 -13.79 6.91
CA ASN A 137 3.86 -13.81 8.16
C ASN A 137 2.85 -12.65 8.31
N THR A 138 2.40 -12.05 7.20
CA THR A 138 1.41 -10.98 7.22
C THR A 138 -0.01 -11.53 7.08
N MET A 139 -0.91 -11.05 7.93
CA MET A 139 -2.35 -11.32 7.84
C MET A 139 -3.05 -10.22 7.06
N VAL A 140 -3.84 -10.60 6.06
CA VAL A 140 -4.58 -9.69 5.17
C VAL A 140 -6.06 -9.98 5.26
N GLU A 141 -6.83 -9.03 5.79
CA GLU A 141 -8.29 -9.07 5.90
C GLU A 141 -8.90 -7.85 5.19
N GLY A 142 -8.45 -7.57 3.96
CA GLY A 142 -8.83 -6.36 3.22
C GLY A 142 -8.22 -6.25 1.83
N LEU A 143 -8.16 -5.04 1.27
CA LEU A 143 -7.61 -4.77 -0.06
C LEU A 143 -6.13 -4.36 0.02
N ALA A 144 -5.28 -5.14 -0.63
CA ALA A 144 -3.91 -4.78 -0.99
C ALA A 144 -3.89 -4.31 -2.47
N GLY A 145 -3.99 -3.00 -2.67
CA GLY A 145 -4.06 -2.38 -3.98
C GLY A 145 -2.83 -2.59 -4.86
N SER A 146 -2.95 -2.27 -6.15
CA SER A 146 -1.88 -2.53 -7.11
C SER A 146 -0.57 -1.84 -6.71
N CYS A 147 0.54 -2.53 -6.88
CA CYS A 147 1.89 -2.04 -6.57
C CYS A 147 2.19 -1.77 -5.08
N CYS A 148 1.26 -1.94 -4.13
CA CYS A 148 1.54 -1.66 -2.72
C CYS A 148 2.67 -2.56 -2.17
N GLN A 149 3.42 -2.05 -1.19
CA GLN A 149 4.53 -2.75 -0.57
C GLN A 149 4.23 -2.90 0.92
N VAL A 150 4.05 -4.13 1.38
CA VAL A 150 3.73 -4.46 2.77
C VAL A 150 4.86 -5.30 3.36
N GLY A 151 5.39 -4.84 4.49
CA GLY A 151 6.45 -5.50 5.24
C GLY A 151 5.99 -6.79 5.93
N GLN A 152 6.90 -7.38 6.70
CA GLN A 152 6.65 -8.65 7.39
C GLN A 152 5.88 -8.47 8.69
N HIS A 153 5.21 -9.53 9.14
CA HIS A 153 4.49 -9.57 10.42
C HIS A 153 3.43 -8.45 10.57
N CYS A 154 2.87 -7.98 9.46
CA CYS A 154 1.79 -7.01 9.50
C CYS A 154 0.45 -7.69 9.85
N HIS A 155 -0.45 -6.92 10.44
CA HIS A 155 -1.85 -7.31 10.60
C HIS A 155 -2.73 -6.24 9.96
N LEU A 156 -3.30 -6.58 8.82
CA LEU A 156 -4.25 -5.73 8.10
C LEU A 156 -5.65 -6.22 8.45
N SER A 157 -6.25 -5.63 9.48
CA SER A 157 -7.54 -6.07 10.03
C SER A 157 -8.70 -5.91 9.03
N ALA A 158 -9.86 -6.43 9.42
CA ALA A 158 -11.05 -6.51 8.59
C ALA A 158 -11.41 -5.18 7.92
N GLY A 159 -11.62 -5.21 6.60
CA GLY A 159 -12.07 -4.06 5.81
C GLY A 159 -10.98 -3.01 5.56
N THR A 160 -9.72 -3.30 5.86
CA THR A 160 -8.62 -2.37 5.59
C THR A 160 -8.42 -2.12 4.10
N VAL A 161 -8.06 -0.88 3.75
CA VAL A 161 -7.81 -0.48 2.35
C VAL A 161 -6.40 0.09 2.19
N ILE A 162 -5.55 -0.67 1.52
CA ILE A 162 -4.25 -0.20 1.02
C ILE A 162 -4.43 0.21 -0.43
N GLY A 163 -4.30 1.51 -0.71
CA GLY A 163 -4.51 2.09 -2.03
C GLY A 163 -3.49 1.61 -3.06
N GLY A 164 -3.97 1.28 -4.26
CA GLY A 164 -3.11 0.95 -5.39
C GLY A 164 -2.57 2.19 -6.09
N VAL A 165 -1.32 2.15 -6.54
CA VAL A 165 -0.70 3.24 -7.32
C VAL A 165 0.12 2.64 -8.46
N LEU A 166 -0.56 2.32 -9.56
CA LEU A 166 0.10 1.87 -10.79
C LEU A 166 0.51 3.05 -11.68
N ASP A 167 -0.41 3.99 -11.90
CA ASP A 167 -0.21 5.20 -12.68
C ASP A 167 -0.48 6.44 -11.80
N PRO A 168 0.28 7.55 -11.92
CA PRO A 168 1.45 7.76 -12.78
C PRO A 168 2.61 6.80 -12.50
N ILE A 169 3.39 6.46 -13.54
CA ILE A 169 4.59 5.60 -13.41
C ILE A 169 5.59 6.14 -12.39
N GLU A 170 5.69 7.47 -12.31
CA GLU A 170 6.58 8.21 -11.41
C GLU A 170 6.12 8.20 -9.94
N ALA A 171 4.84 7.94 -9.69
CA ALA A 171 4.28 7.95 -8.35
C ALA A 171 4.72 6.71 -7.55
N GLY A 172 5.04 6.91 -6.29
CA GLY A 172 5.35 5.86 -5.34
C GLY A 172 4.11 5.08 -4.92
N PRO A 173 4.20 3.75 -4.79
CA PRO A 173 3.13 2.96 -4.18
C PRO A 173 2.96 3.25 -2.70
N VAL A 174 1.84 2.83 -2.12
CA VAL A 174 1.70 2.80 -0.66
C VAL A 174 2.73 1.85 -0.07
N ILE A 175 3.41 2.31 0.98
CA ILE A 175 4.41 1.53 1.71
C ILE A 175 3.89 1.31 3.13
N ILE A 176 3.89 0.06 3.57
CA ILE A 176 3.61 -0.36 4.93
C ILE A 176 4.87 -1.06 5.44
N GLY A 177 5.51 -0.51 6.46
CA GLY A 177 6.68 -1.09 7.10
C GLY A 177 6.38 -2.41 7.82
N ASP A 178 7.39 -2.97 8.47
CA ASP A 178 7.26 -4.23 9.21
C ASP A 178 6.46 -4.04 10.50
N TYR A 179 5.78 -5.08 10.97
CA TYR A 179 5.02 -5.10 12.23
C TYR A 179 3.90 -4.05 12.32
N VAL A 180 3.40 -3.55 11.18
CA VAL A 180 2.31 -2.57 11.17
C VAL A 180 0.97 -3.24 11.49
N LEU A 181 0.16 -2.57 12.29
CA LEU A 181 -1.26 -2.87 12.50
C LEU A 181 -2.11 -1.82 11.81
N LEU A 182 -2.96 -2.24 10.88
CA LEU A 182 -4.06 -1.41 10.37
C LEU A 182 -5.36 -1.91 11.02
N GLY A 183 -5.94 -1.12 11.92
CA GLY A 183 -7.23 -1.45 12.55
C GLY A 183 -8.38 -1.54 11.56
N GLU A 184 -9.52 -2.08 11.99
CA GLU A 184 -10.65 -2.37 11.11
C GLU A 184 -11.12 -1.13 10.36
N ASN A 185 -11.46 -1.29 9.08
CA ASN A 185 -11.90 -0.22 8.19
C ASN A 185 -10.93 0.99 8.10
N SER A 186 -9.67 0.86 8.53
CA SER A 186 -8.67 1.89 8.30
C SER A 186 -8.16 1.86 6.84
N GLY A 187 -7.54 2.93 6.37
CA GLY A 187 -7.04 2.99 5.00
C GLY A 187 -5.81 3.86 4.80
N VAL A 188 -4.91 3.39 3.95
CA VAL A 188 -3.65 4.06 3.61
C VAL A 188 -3.56 4.15 2.10
N THR A 189 -3.56 5.35 1.54
CA THR A 189 -3.73 5.55 0.09
C THR A 189 -2.75 6.58 -0.48
N GLN A 190 -2.69 6.67 -1.81
CA GLN A 190 -2.00 7.74 -2.55
C GLN A 190 -0.51 7.89 -2.21
N GLY A 191 0.20 6.77 -2.07
CA GLY A 191 1.63 6.76 -1.81
C GLY A 191 2.02 7.13 -0.39
N THR A 192 1.09 7.20 0.56
CA THR A 192 1.43 7.31 1.99
C THR A 192 2.36 6.17 2.41
N ARG A 193 3.30 6.49 3.29
CA ARG A 193 4.28 5.55 3.81
C ARG A 193 4.16 5.43 5.31
N LEU A 194 3.99 4.23 5.82
CA LEU A 194 4.04 3.95 7.25
C LEU A 194 5.38 3.31 7.58
N GLY A 195 6.09 3.87 8.57
CA GLY A 195 7.27 3.26 9.13
C GLY A 195 6.95 1.92 9.81
N ASN A 196 7.99 1.23 10.25
CA ASN A 196 7.83 -0.02 11.00
C ASN A 196 7.03 0.23 12.27
N LEU A 197 6.27 -0.77 12.72
CA LEU A 197 5.57 -0.75 14.00
C LEU A 197 4.50 0.34 14.15
N VAL A 198 4.07 0.98 13.05
CA VAL A 198 2.92 1.90 13.10
C VAL A 198 1.65 1.13 13.43
N THR A 199 0.81 1.70 14.28
CA THR A 199 -0.51 1.16 14.63
C THR A 199 -1.59 2.19 14.31
N LEU A 200 -2.49 1.88 13.39
CA LEU A 200 -3.70 2.66 13.16
C LEU A 200 -4.87 2.04 13.94
N ALA A 201 -5.58 2.86 14.69
CA ALA A 201 -6.88 2.49 15.21
C ALA A 201 -7.91 2.31 14.08
N SER A 202 -9.03 1.66 14.40
CA SER A 202 -10.12 1.43 13.46
C SER A 202 -10.65 2.75 12.87
N GLY A 203 -10.93 2.76 11.56
CA GLY A 203 -11.45 3.93 10.84
C GLY A 203 -10.46 5.08 10.59
N VAL A 204 -9.18 4.92 10.89
CA VAL A 204 -8.17 5.93 10.54
C VAL A 204 -7.86 5.87 9.04
N HIS A 205 -8.00 7.00 8.34
CA HIS A 205 -7.65 7.10 6.92
C HIS A 205 -6.53 8.11 6.69
N ILE A 206 -5.45 7.68 6.02
CA ILE A 206 -4.30 8.52 5.65
C ILE A 206 -4.09 8.48 4.14
N SER A 207 -4.19 9.63 3.52
CA SER A 207 -3.97 9.88 2.10
C SER A 207 -2.87 10.93 1.89
N ARG A 208 -2.53 11.24 0.65
CA ARG A 208 -1.51 12.25 0.33
C ARG A 208 -1.79 13.62 0.94
N ALA A 209 -3.07 13.99 1.04
CA ALA A 209 -3.51 15.28 1.57
C ALA A 209 -3.85 15.25 3.06
N THR A 210 -3.81 14.08 3.70
CA THR A 210 -4.10 13.96 5.13
C THR A 210 -2.92 14.49 5.92
N ALA A 211 -3.17 15.49 6.77
CA ALA A 211 -2.22 15.88 7.80
C ALA A 211 -2.41 14.96 9.01
N VAL A 212 -1.35 14.27 9.41
CA VAL A 212 -1.31 13.49 10.66
C VAL A 212 -0.64 14.35 11.71
N LEU A 213 -1.37 14.67 12.78
CA LEU A 213 -0.88 15.57 13.83
C LEU A 213 -0.17 14.76 14.90
N ASP A 214 0.94 15.30 15.40
CA ASP A 214 1.76 14.68 16.42
C ASP A 214 1.90 15.66 17.59
N PRO A 215 0.92 15.68 18.53
CA PRO A 215 1.04 16.45 19.76
C PRO A 215 2.25 16.06 20.62
N VAL A 216 2.70 14.80 20.55
CA VAL A 216 3.82 14.29 21.36
C VAL A 216 5.11 15.04 21.00
N ASN A 217 5.39 15.16 19.71
CA ASN A 217 6.58 15.86 19.21
C ASN A 217 6.28 17.30 18.73
N LYS A 218 5.03 17.75 18.84
CA LYS A 218 4.54 19.08 18.44
C LYS A 218 4.72 19.40 16.95
N VAL A 219 4.50 18.41 16.11
CA VAL A 219 4.73 18.46 14.65
C VAL A 219 3.53 17.90 13.87
N ALA A 220 3.56 17.97 12.55
CA ALA A 220 2.60 17.25 11.70
C ALA A 220 3.29 16.68 10.46
N TYR A 221 2.84 15.48 10.10
CA TYR A 221 3.29 14.79 8.90
C TYR A 221 2.28 15.05 7.79
N THR A 222 2.70 15.83 6.79
CA THR A 222 1.87 16.20 5.63
C THR A 222 2.77 16.38 4.41
N ASN A 223 2.21 16.17 3.22
CA ASN A 223 2.90 16.48 1.97
C ASN A 223 2.76 17.97 1.56
N LYS A 224 1.82 18.72 2.16
CA LYS A 224 1.61 20.16 1.90
C LYS A 224 1.03 20.90 3.10
N GLY A 225 1.45 22.16 3.28
CA GLY A 225 0.80 23.15 4.14
C GLY A 225 1.16 23.08 5.62
N THR A 226 0.51 23.93 6.41
CA THR A 226 0.57 23.94 7.89
C THR A 226 -0.72 23.32 8.45
N ALA A 227 -0.60 22.61 9.57
CA ALA A 227 -1.75 22.10 10.32
C ALA A 227 -1.85 22.79 11.67
N ALA A 228 -3.01 22.77 12.31
CA ALA A 228 -3.18 23.30 13.66
C ALA A 228 -3.94 22.28 14.51
N LEU A 229 -3.42 22.01 15.71
CA LEU A 229 -4.06 21.15 16.70
C LEU A 229 -4.74 22.03 17.75
N ILE A 230 -5.86 21.57 18.30
CA ILE A 230 -6.50 22.17 19.47
C ILE A 230 -6.39 21.19 20.63
N GLU A 231 -5.88 21.64 21.76
CA GLU A 231 -5.97 20.91 23.03
C GLU A 231 -6.65 21.80 24.08
N THR A 232 -7.46 21.20 24.94
CA THR A 232 -8.12 21.90 26.06
C THR A 232 -7.65 21.34 27.39
N LYS A 233 -7.18 22.23 28.27
CA LYS A 233 -7.28 22.06 29.73
C LYS A 233 -7.65 23.44 30.30
N ASN A 234 -8.69 23.47 31.13
CA ASN A 234 -9.21 24.65 31.86
C ASN A 234 -10.00 25.69 31.06
N GLY A 235 -10.85 25.29 30.09
CA GLY A 235 -11.82 26.21 29.48
C GLY A 235 -11.26 27.28 28.53
N ASN A 236 -9.94 27.29 28.28
CA ASN A 236 -9.29 28.12 27.28
C ASN A 236 -8.81 27.26 26.10
N LEU A 237 -9.22 27.62 24.89
CA LEU A 237 -8.72 27.04 23.63
C LEU A 237 -7.22 27.35 23.51
N LYS A 238 -6.35 26.33 23.59
CA LYS A 238 -4.94 26.48 23.19
C LYS A 238 -4.80 26.03 21.75
N PHE A 239 -4.36 26.97 20.91
CA PHE A 239 -4.06 26.74 19.52
C PHE A 239 -2.59 26.33 19.39
N PHE A 240 -2.32 25.16 18.83
CA PHE A 240 -1.00 24.82 18.33
C PHE A 240 -0.96 25.20 16.86
N SER A 241 -0.09 26.12 16.49
CA SER A 241 0.34 26.27 15.10
C SER A 241 1.43 25.22 14.85
N VAL A 242 1.19 24.21 14.01
CA VAL A 242 2.26 23.30 13.62
C VAL A 242 3.25 24.10 12.79
N GLY A 243 4.45 24.28 13.34
CA GLY A 243 5.44 25.23 12.88
C GLY A 243 6.52 24.67 11.96
N GLU A 244 6.72 23.36 11.88
CA GLU A 244 7.79 22.80 11.05
C GLU A 244 7.35 21.56 10.28
N LEU A 245 7.54 21.64 8.97
CA LEU A 245 7.37 20.53 8.03
C LEU A 245 8.61 19.64 8.21
N ILE A 246 8.47 18.53 8.94
CA ILE A 246 9.62 17.66 9.27
C ILE A 246 10.20 16.99 8.02
N GLN A 247 9.40 16.79 6.97
CA GLN A 247 9.81 15.99 5.83
C GLN A 247 10.14 16.85 4.59
N GLU A 248 11.28 16.57 3.97
CA GLU A 248 11.55 17.07 2.61
C GLU A 248 10.44 16.64 1.65
N LYS A 249 10.04 17.56 0.78
CA LYS A 249 8.99 17.32 -0.20
C LYS A 249 9.41 16.22 -1.17
N ASP A 250 8.74 15.09 -1.10
CA ASP A 250 8.85 13.98 -2.04
C ASP A 250 7.60 13.96 -2.92
N ASP A 251 7.73 14.43 -4.16
CA ASP A 251 6.58 14.52 -5.07
C ASP A 251 6.05 13.14 -5.50
N SER A 252 6.87 12.09 -5.42
CA SER A 252 6.45 10.73 -5.76
C SER A 252 5.56 10.11 -4.69
N TYR A 253 5.73 10.46 -3.42
CA TYR A 253 5.03 9.80 -2.30
C TYR A 253 4.07 10.74 -1.55
N GLY A 254 3.24 10.15 -0.69
CA GLY A 254 2.46 10.83 0.33
C GLY A 254 3.28 11.07 1.61
N PRO A 255 2.63 11.45 2.72
CA PRO A 255 3.31 11.66 3.98
C PRO A 255 4.02 10.37 4.44
N GLN A 256 5.21 10.53 5.04
CA GLN A 256 5.89 9.48 5.78
C GLN A 256 5.52 9.58 7.26
N ILE A 257 4.91 8.52 7.78
CA ILE A 257 4.67 8.35 9.20
C ILE A 257 5.89 7.67 9.82
N PRO A 258 6.42 8.19 10.93
CA PRO A 258 7.56 7.62 11.63
C PRO A 258 7.24 6.26 12.24
N ALA A 259 8.28 5.47 12.50
CA ALA A 259 8.13 4.16 13.12
C ALA A 259 7.53 4.25 14.53
N GLY A 260 6.76 3.23 14.93
CA GLY A 260 6.16 3.13 16.26
C GLY A 260 4.96 4.05 16.50
N ALA A 261 4.57 4.91 15.56
CA ALA A 261 3.44 5.82 15.77
C ALA A 261 2.13 5.06 16.01
N LEU A 262 1.46 5.36 17.12
CA LEU A 262 0.10 4.90 17.41
C LEU A 262 -0.88 6.03 17.08
N ILE A 263 -1.78 5.77 16.14
CA ILE A 263 -2.61 6.79 15.51
C ILE A 263 -4.08 6.48 15.74
N ILE A 264 -4.81 7.47 16.27
CA ILE A 264 -6.27 7.40 16.47
C ILE A 264 -6.99 8.40 15.55
N PRO A 265 -8.31 8.25 15.34
CA PRO A 265 -9.11 9.26 14.67
C PRO A 265 -9.03 10.59 15.42
N GLY A 266 -9.04 11.69 14.68
CA GLY A 266 -9.06 13.02 15.27
C GLY A 266 -9.55 14.07 14.28
N VAL A 267 -9.69 15.29 14.79
CA VAL A 267 -10.24 16.42 14.06
C VAL A 267 -9.37 17.65 14.32
N ALA A 268 -9.06 18.39 13.26
CA ALA A 268 -8.45 19.71 13.31
C ALA A 268 -9.49 20.78 12.97
N ILE A 269 -9.32 21.98 13.53
CA ILE A 269 -10.08 23.17 13.15
C ILE A 269 -9.13 24.15 12.47
N SER A 270 -9.53 24.61 11.28
CA SER A 270 -8.83 25.68 10.57
C SER A 270 -9.08 27.06 11.20
N SER A 271 -8.28 28.05 10.82
CA SER A 271 -8.47 29.45 11.25
C SER A 271 -9.85 30.04 10.89
N THR A 272 -10.53 29.47 9.89
CA THR A 272 -11.90 29.87 9.47
C THR A 272 -12.99 29.07 10.19
N GLY A 273 -12.67 28.24 11.18
CA GLY A 273 -13.64 27.43 11.93
C GLY A 273 -14.06 26.13 11.22
N THR A 274 -13.50 25.79 10.07
CA THR A 274 -13.81 24.54 9.36
C THR A 274 -13.15 23.35 10.05
N LEU A 275 -13.95 22.34 10.39
CA LEU A 275 -13.51 21.03 10.91
C LEU A 275 -12.98 20.16 9.75
N LYS A 276 -11.84 19.51 9.96
CA LYS A 276 -11.25 18.54 9.02
C LYS A 276 -10.80 17.31 9.78
N GLN A 277 -11.01 16.13 9.20
CA GLN A 277 -10.42 14.91 9.73
C GLN A 277 -8.89 15.04 9.74
N ALA A 278 -8.28 14.79 10.90
CA ALA A 278 -6.85 14.89 11.13
C ALA A 278 -6.45 13.82 12.15
N PRO A 279 -5.96 12.65 11.71
CA PRO A 279 -5.51 11.60 12.60
C PRO A 279 -4.43 12.11 13.56
N LEU A 280 -4.42 11.57 14.79
CA LEU A 280 -3.55 12.03 15.87
C LEU A 280 -2.61 10.92 16.30
N ILE A 281 -1.30 11.21 16.35
CA ILE A 281 -0.33 10.36 17.02
C ILE A 281 -0.43 10.61 18.52
N THR A 282 -0.86 9.61 19.28
CA THR A 282 -1.00 9.73 20.74
C THR A 282 0.23 9.26 21.49
N LYS A 283 1.00 8.34 20.89
CA LYS A 283 2.23 7.78 21.46
C LYS A 283 3.07 7.07 20.41
N TYR A 284 4.28 6.71 20.83
CA TYR A 284 5.22 5.90 20.06
C TYR A 284 5.49 4.60 20.80
N ILE A 285 5.05 3.48 20.24
CA ILE A 285 5.33 2.14 20.75
C ILE A 285 6.73 1.68 20.29
N GLN A 286 7.42 0.92 21.14
CA GLN A 286 8.79 0.46 20.86
C GLN A 286 8.83 -1.01 20.50
N LYS A 287 7.81 -1.79 20.89
CA LYS A 287 7.75 -3.23 20.63
C LYS A 287 6.35 -3.68 20.16
N PRO A 288 6.26 -4.71 19.29
CA PRO A 288 4.99 -5.25 18.82
C PRO A 288 4.03 -5.68 19.94
N GLU A 289 4.55 -6.27 21.01
CA GLU A 289 3.76 -6.76 22.15
C GLU A 289 3.01 -5.65 22.92
N GLU A 290 3.48 -4.41 22.84
CA GLU A 290 2.87 -3.27 23.53
C GLU A 290 1.58 -2.81 22.85
N ARG A 291 1.39 -3.15 21.58
CA ARG A 291 0.40 -2.51 20.70
C ARG A 291 -1.05 -2.66 21.17
N ALA A 292 -1.44 -3.83 21.67
CA ALA A 292 -2.82 -4.12 22.03
C ALA A 292 -3.27 -3.28 23.23
N TYR A 293 -2.48 -3.33 24.30
CA TYR A 293 -2.70 -2.54 25.50
C TYR A 293 -2.60 -1.03 25.21
N ALA A 294 -1.58 -0.63 24.43
CA ALA A 294 -1.39 0.76 24.06
C ALA A 294 -2.56 1.34 23.26
N LEU A 295 -3.14 0.57 22.34
CA LEU A 295 -4.30 0.98 21.55
C LEU A 295 -5.54 1.14 22.41
N GLU A 296 -5.84 0.18 23.29
CA GLU A 296 -6.97 0.24 24.21
C GLU A 296 -6.88 1.46 25.13
N GLU A 297 -5.69 1.72 25.69
CA GLU A 297 -5.45 2.90 26.52
C GLU A 297 -5.64 4.21 25.73
N ALA A 298 -5.09 4.29 24.51
CA ALA A 298 -5.18 5.48 23.67
C ALA A 298 -6.60 5.82 23.22
N LEU A 299 -7.48 4.82 23.10
CA LEU A 299 -8.89 5.02 22.74
C LEU A 299 -9.75 5.44 23.94
N ARG A 300 -9.28 5.25 25.17
CA ARG A 300 -10.01 5.60 26.41
C ARG A 300 -9.70 6.99 26.95
N GLN A 301 -8.50 7.50 26.69
CA GLN A 301 -8.01 8.79 27.17
C GLN A 301 -8.42 9.94 26.25
#